data_AF-A0AA97HJU7-F1
#
_entry.id   AF-A0AA97HJU7-F1
#
_cell.length_a   1.000
_cell.length_b   1.000
_cell.length_c   1.000
_cell.angle_alpha   90.00
_cell.angle_beta   90.00
_cell.angle_gamma   90.00
#
_symmetry.space_group_name_H-M   'P 1'
#
loop_
_entity.id
_entity.type
_entity.pdbx_description
1 polymer ?
#
loop_
_entity_poly.entity_id
_entity_poly.type
_entity_poly.pdbx_seq_one_letter_code
_entity_poly.pdbx_strand_id
1 'polypeptide(L)'
;MAEQLSKTLDEAVDFLLRELSDEDKATLKATPEDNLIDLHLSFGQWIRNRFKLWNENFDLVEALGCFEPDSASEEIINAAWTRLQGEE
;
A
#
# COMPACT_ATOMS: atom_id res chain seq x y z
N MET A 1 13.37 -15.36 -8.30
CA MET A 1 12.38 -15.56 -7.21
C MET A 1 11.05 -15.13 -7.79
N ALA A 2 10.03 -15.99 -7.79
CA ALA A 2 8.72 -15.60 -8.28
C ALA A 2 8.22 -14.42 -7.43
N GLU A 3 7.86 -13.32 -8.07
CA GLU A 3 7.23 -12.17 -7.41
C GLU A 3 5.88 -12.65 -6.89
N GLN A 4 5.84 -13.06 -5.62
CA GLN A 4 4.62 -13.48 -4.96
C GLN A 4 3.75 -12.23 -4.83
N LEU A 5 2.78 -12.10 -5.73
CA LEU A 5 1.75 -11.07 -5.65
C LEU A 5 0.96 -11.31 -4.36
N SER A 6 0.99 -10.34 -3.45
CA SER A 6 0.20 -10.39 -2.22
C SER A 6 -1.27 -10.50 -2.57
N LYS A 7 -1.99 -11.34 -1.81
CA LYS A 7 -3.42 -11.60 -2.03
C LYS A 7 -4.29 -11.06 -0.92
N THR A 8 -3.67 -10.50 0.11
CA THR A 8 -4.34 -9.93 1.28
C THR A 8 -3.78 -8.56 1.63
N LEU A 9 -4.57 -7.76 2.34
CA LEU A 9 -4.15 -6.44 2.84
C LEU A 9 -2.91 -6.54 3.72
N ASP A 10 -2.88 -7.50 4.65
CA ASP A 10 -1.76 -7.66 5.60
C ASP A 10 -0.45 -8.01 4.89
N GLU A 11 -0.48 -8.93 3.91
CA GLU A 11 0.70 -9.26 3.09
C GLU A 11 1.15 -8.07 2.24
N ALA A 12 0.22 -7.30 1.66
CA ALA A 12 0.55 -6.13 0.87
C ALA A 12 1.21 -5.03 1.73
N VAL A 13 0.70 -4.82 2.94
CA VAL A 13 1.24 -3.86 3.92
C VAL A 13 2.60 -4.31 4.43
N ASP A 14 2.76 -5.57 4.83
CA ASP A 14 4.05 -6.12 5.30
C ASP A 14 5.10 -6.06 4.18
N PHE A 15 4.72 -6.36 2.93
CA PHE A 15 5.61 -6.20 1.78
C PHE A 15 5.98 -4.73 1.54
N LEU A 16 5.00 -3.82 1.56
CA LEU A 16 5.23 -2.38 1.42
C LEU A 16 6.21 -1.90 2.48
N LEU A 17 5.96 -2.17 3.76
CA LEU A 17 6.84 -1.79 4.86
C LEU A 17 8.22 -2.45 4.78
N ARG A 18 8.38 -3.62 4.15
CA ARG A 18 9.72 -4.19 3.94
C ARG A 18 10.50 -3.53 2.82
N GLU A 19 9.81 -3.07 1.78
CA GLU A 19 10.44 -2.40 0.62
C GLU A 19 10.73 -0.93 0.89
N LEU A 20 9.94 -0.27 1.75
CA LEU A 20 10.17 1.12 2.12
C LEU A 20 11.42 1.29 2.97
N SER A 21 12.18 2.33 2.67
CA SER A 21 13.32 2.75 3.48
C SER A 21 12.83 3.28 4.83
N ASP A 22 13.71 3.31 5.84
CA ASP A 22 13.38 3.93 7.14
C ASP A 22 12.97 5.40 6.99
N GLU A 23 13.55 6.12 6.02
CA GLU A 23 13.17 7.50 5.69
C GLU A 23 11.74 7.57 5.12
N ASP A 24 11.39 6.71 4.18
CA ASP A 24 10.04 6.64 3.59
C ASP A 24 8.98 6.28 4.66
N LYS A 25 9.31 5.35 5.57
CA LYS A 25 8.45 5.02 6.71
C LYS A 25 8.30 6.19 7.66
N ALA A 26 9.38 6.92 7.93
CA ALA A 26 9.33 8.11 8.77
C ALA A 26 8.48 9.21 8.13
N THR A 27 8.58 9.41 6.81
CA THR A 27 7.70 10.30 6.05
C THR A 27 6.25 9.86 6.17
N LEU A 28 5.95 8.59 5.87
CA LEU A 28 4.58 8.06 5.96
C LEU A 28 4.03 8.23 7.39
N LYS A 29 4.80 7.88 8.42
CA LYS A 29 4.41 8.04 9.83
C LYS A 29 4.20 9.51 10.23
N ALA A 30 4.97 10.43 9.67
CA ALA A 30 4.86 11.87 9.93
C ALA A 30 3.73 12.54 9.13
N THR A 31 3.22 11.89 8.07
CA THR A 31 2.07 12.37 7.30
C THR A 31 0.80 12.27 8.14
N PRO A 32 0.03 13.36 8.30
CA PRO A 32 -1.31 13.31 8.89
C PRO A 32 -2.25 12.43 8.06
N GLU A 33 -3.20 11.75 8.69
CA GLU A 33 -4.20 10.91 8.01
C GLU A 33 -4.91 11.66 6.87
N ASP A 34 -5.31 12.91 7.11
CA ASP A 34 -5.99 13.78 6.12
C ASP A 34 -5.13 14.07 4.87
N ASN A 35 -3.81 13.98 5.01
CA ASN A 35 -2.84 14.23 3.94
C ASN A 35 -2.35 12.93 3.28
N LEU A 36 -2.87 11.75 3.65
CA LEU A 36 -2.50 10.49 3.00
C LEU A 36 -2.89 10.47 1.52
N ILE A 37 -3.93 11.23 1.15
CA ILE A 37 -4.34 11.42 -0.24
C ILE A 37 -3.23 12.05 -1.11
N ASP A 38 -2.35 12.89 -0.54
CA ASP A 38 -1.22 13.46 -1.29
C ASP A 38 -0.19 12.39 -1.69
N LEU A 39 -0.18 11.24 -1.00
CA LEU A 39 0.70 10.11 -1.32
C LEU A 39 0.16 9.24 -2.45
N HIS A 40 -1.07 9.51 -2.93
CA HIS A 40 -1.74 8.71 -3.95
C HIS A 40 -1.02 8.74 -5.31
N LEU A 41 -0.44 9.88 -5.68
CA LEU A 41 0.32 10.03 -6.92
C LEU A 41 1.79 9.61 -6.79
N SER A 42 2.31 9.46 -5.58
CA SER A 42 3.66 8.98 -5.32
C SER A 42 3.64 7.51 -4.92
N PHE A 43 3.37 7.23 -3.65
CA PHE A 43 3.25 5.87 -3.11
C PHE A 43 2.14 5.08 -3.79
N GLY A 44 0.97 5.67 -4.02
CA GLY A 44 -0.15 4.98 -4.65
C GLY A 44 0.18 4.49 -6.06
N GLN A 45 0.86 5.30 -6.88
CA GLN A 45 1.37 4.87 -8.19
C GLN A 45 2.41 3.76 -8.05
N TRP A 46 3.34 3.87 -7.11
CA TRP A 46 4.34 2.83 -6.87
C TRP A 46 3.69 1.50 -6.50
N ILE A 47 2.72 1.50 -5.57
CA ILE A 47 1.95 0.33 -5.14
C ILE A 47 1.23 -0.30 -6.33
N ARG A 48 0.49 0.49 -7.12
CA ARG A 48 -0.24 -0.04 -8.30
C ARG A 48 0.68 -0.72 -9.30
N ASN A 49 1.87 -0.17 -9.52
CA ASN A 49 2.87 -0.74 -10.41
C ASN A 49 3.54 -1.98 -9.82
N ARG A 50 3.90 -1.93 -8.53
CA ARG A 50 4.62 -3.01 -7.84
C ARG A 50 3.76 -4.25 -7.68
N PHE A 51 2.50 -4.07 -7.29
CA PHE A 51 1.53 -5.15 -7.17
C PHE A 51 0.79 -5.45 -8.47
N LYS A 52 1.09 -4.73 -9.56
CA LYS A 52 0.50 -4.93 -10.89
C LYS A 52 -1.05 -4.93 -10.88
N LEU A 53 -1.63 -4.02 -10.10
CA LEU A 53 -3.08 -3.94 -9.84
C LEU A 53 -3.89 -3.61 -11.10
N TRP A 54 -3.26 -3.05 -12.12
CA TRP A 54 -3.92 -2.68 -13.38
C TRP A 54 -4.23 -3.86 -14.31
N ASN A 55 -3.53 -4.99 -14.18
CA ASN A 55 -3.59 -6.02 -15.22
C ASN A 55 -3.35 -7.47 -14.75
N GLU A 56 -2.62 -7.70 -13.66
CA GLU A 56 -2.22 -9.06 -13.26
C GLU A 56 -2.72 -9.47 -11.86
N ASN A 57 -2.95 -8.52 -10.94
CA ASN A 57 -3.34 -8.82 -9.56
C ASN A 57 -4.72 -8.25 -9.19
N PHE A 58 -5.74 -8.59 -10.00
CA PHE A 58 -7.13 -8.25 -9.67
C PHE A 58 -7.63 -8.99 -8.43
N ASP A 59 -7.06 -10.16 -8.12
CA ASP A 59 -7.35 -10.90 -6.88
C ASP A 59 -7.13 -10.04 -5.63
N LEU A 60 -6.07 -9.21 -5.57
CA LEU A 60 -5.85 -8.32 -4.43
C LEU A 60 -6.90 -7.20 -4.39
N VAL A 61 -7.29 -6.65 -5.54
CA VAL A 61 -8.32 -5.61 -5.63
C VAL A 61 -9.67 -6.17 -5.14
N GLU A 62 -10.05 -7.37 -5.56
CA GLU A 62 -11.24 -8.07 -5.07
C GLU A 62 -11.14 -8.47 -3.59
N ALA A 63 -9.99 -8.93 -3.13
CA ALA A 63 -9.78 -9.30 -1.72
C ALA A 63 -9.90 -8.10 -0.77
N LEU A 64 -9.56 -6.90 -1.26
CA LEU A 64 -9.75 -5.64 -0.56
C LEU A 64 -11.19 -5.10 -0.66
N GLY A 65 -12.05 -5.74 -1.48
CA GLY A 65 -13.39 -5.25 -1.76
C GLY A 65 -13.41 -3.95 -2.57
N CYS A 66 -12.30 -3.62 -3.24
CA CYS A 66 -12.17 -2.45 -4.08
C CYS A 66 -12.65 -2.75 -5.50
N PHE A 67 -13.10 -1.73 -6.22
CA PHE A 67 -13.48 -1.84 -7.64
C PHE A 67 -12.37 -1.34 -8.56
N GLU A 68 -11.44 -0.54 -8.04
CA GLU A 68 -10.40 0.12 -8.81
C GLU A 68 -9.04 -0.06 -8.12
N PRO A 69 -7.96 -0.22 -8.91
CA PRO A 69 -6.59 -0.31 -8.38
C PRO A 69 -6.19 0.95 -7.60
N ASP A 70 -6.86 2.05 -7.90
CA ASP A 70 -6.75 3.34 -7.23
C ASP A 70 -7.19 3.24 -5.76
N SER A 71 -8.42 2.78 -5.51
CA SER A 71 -8.95 2.54 -4.16
C SER A 71 -8.18 1.44 -3.43
N ALA A 72 -7.77 0.38 -4.12
CA ALA A 72 -6.95 -0.66 -3.52
C ALA A 72 -5.61 -0.13 -2.99
N SER A 73 -4.97 0.79 -3.74
CA SER A 73 -3.73 1.41 -3.29
C SER A 73 -3.91 2.34 -2.10
N GLU A 74 -5.05 3.03 -2.01
CA GLU A 74 -5.40 3.89 -0.88
C GLU A 74 -5.58 3.07 0.41
N GLU A 75 -6.33 1.96 0.34
CA GLU A 75 -6.51 1.03 1.47
C GLU A 75 -5.17 0.49 1.98
N ILE A 76 -4.25 0.14 1.08
CA ILE A 76 -2.91 -0.34 1.45
C ILE A 76 -2.10 0.77 2.15
N ILE A 77 -2.17 2.02 1.68
CA ILE A 77 -1.49 3.17 2.31
C ILE A 77 -2.06 3.43 3.71
N ASN A 78 -3.39 3.47 3.84
CA ASN A 78 -4.06 3.70 5.13
C ASN A 78 -3.72 2.61 6.15
N ALA A 79 -3.71 1.35 5.72
CA ALA A 79 -3.35 0.23 6.59
C ALA A 79 -1.87 0.26 6.99
N ALA A 80 -0.96 0.59 6.07
CA ALA A 80 0.46 0.74 6.37
C ALA A 80 0.74 1.90 7.33
N TRP A 81 0.06 3.04 7.13
CA TRP A 81 0.12 4.17 8.02
C TRP A 81 -0.37 3.80 9.43
N THR A 82 -1.53 3.17 9.54
CA THR A 82 -2.11 2.71 10.81
C THR A 82 -1.14 1.79 11.55
N ARG A 83 -0.46 0.89 10.83
CA ARG A 83 0.53 -0.02 11.42
C ARG A 83 1.74 0.73 11.97
N LEU A 84 2.24 1.73 11.24
CA LEU A 84 3.34 2.59 11.70
C LEU A 84 2.98 3.44 12.92
N GLN A 85 1.71 3.83 13.08
CA GLN A 85 1.22 4.53 14.28
C GLN A 85 1.13 3.61 15.50
N GLY A 86 0.82 2.33 15.30
CA GLY A 86 0.71 1.32 16.38
C GLY A 86 2.02 0.63 16.76
N GLU A 87 3.09 0.79 15.99
CA GLU A 87 4.45 0.41 16.40
C GLU A 87 4.96 1.42 17.46
N GLU A 88 4.69 1.10 18.75
CA GLU A 88 5.30 1.70 19.95
C GLU A 88 6.61 1.00 20.35
#